data_AF-A0A2I0ILL1-F1
#
_entry.id   AF-A0A2I0ILL1-F1
#
_cell.length_a   1.000
_cell.length_b   1.000
_cell.length_c   1.000
_cell.angle_alpha   90.00
_cell.angle_beta   90.00
_cell.angle_gamma   90.00
#
_symmetry.space_group_name_H-M   'P 1'
#
loop_
_entity.id
_entity.type
_entity.pdbx_description
1 polymer ?
#
loop_
_entity_poly.entity_id
_entity_poly.type
_entity_poly.pdbx_seq_one_letter_code
_entity_poly.pdbx_strand_id
1 'polypeptide(L)'
;MEEFVLLLLVLSHAFVVPQLKQKCEWYLEKGLINLENVIDIIQLALLCDAPRLSLICHRMIMRNFEDVSATEGWRAMKKSHPILEKELLESVIEDDNREKERVQKRNERKVYSQLFEAMDALVHICREGCRTIGPFDKAFREDQPPCSFEACKGLELLLRHFASCKLRVPGGCLHCRRMWQLFELHSRLCRDSSSCRVPLCRNFKERLKKQNKKDEIKWKMLVRNILRTKGISWAHFLQSESESSTS
;
A
#
# COMPACT_ATOMS: atom_id res chain seq x y z
N MET A 1 44.68 -18.60 -3.54
CA MET A 1 43.34 -19.18 -3.76
C MET A 1 42.43 -18.15 -4.42
N GLU A 2 42.42 -16.90 -3.98
CA GLU A 2 41.55 -15.83 -4.51
C GLU A 2 41.76 -15.56 -6.01
N GLU A 3 43.02 -15.49 -6.47
CA GLU A 3 43.37 -15.19 -7.87
C GLU A 3 42.83 -16.21 -8.88
N PHE A 4 42.71 -17.49 -8.49
CA PHE A 4 42.31 -18.58 -9.38
C PHE A 4 40.94 -19.17 -9.03
N VAL A 5 40.14 -18.48 -8.21
CA VAL A 5 38.89 -19.04 -7.67
C VAL A 5 37.91 -19.48 -8.76
N LEU A 6 37.81 -18.75 -9.87
CA LEU A 6 36.92 -19.08 -10.99
C LEU A 6 37.37 -20.34 -11.72
N LEU A 7 38.67 -20.46 -12.00
CA LEU A 7 39.25 -21.67 -12.62
C LEU A 7 39.10 -22.87 -11.70
N LEU A 8 39.37 -22.70 -10.41
CA LEU A 8 39.21 -23.75 -9.41
C LEU A 8 37.75 -24.19 -9.28
N LEU A 9 36.78 -23.27 -9.38
CA LEU A 9 35.36 -23.61 -9.39
C LEU A 9 35.03 -24.54 -10.56
N VAL A 10 35.42 -24.16 -11.78
CA VAL A 10 35.18 -24.96 -12.99
C VAL A 10 35.85 -26.33 -12.90
N LEU A 11 37.12 -26.39 -12.51
CA LEU A 11 37.85 -27.66 -12.37
C LEU A 11 37.23 -28.54 -11.28
N SER A 12 36.87 -27.97 -10.13
CA SER A 12 36.25 -28.73 -9.05
C SER A 12 34.88 -29.29 -9.43
N HIS A 13 34.13 -28.62 -10.31
CA HIS A 13 32.90 -29.14 -10.87
C HIS A 13 33.18 -30.26 -11.89
N ALA A 14 34.06 -30.01 -12.87
CA ALA A 14 34.39 -30.95 -13.94
C ALA A 14 34.99 -32.27 -13.43
N PHE A 15 35.84 -32.21 -12.39
CA PHE A 15 36.45 -33.38 -11.75
C PHE A 15 35.66 -33.91 -10.55
N VAL A 16 34.47 -33.38 -10.28
CA VAL A 16 33.57 -33.82 -9.21
C VAL A 16 34.29 -33.84 -7.85
N VAL A 17 34.82 -32.69 -7.45
CA VAL A 17 35.50 -32.45 -6.15
C VAL A 17 34.63 -31.52 -5.29
N PRO A 18 33.60 -32.03 -4.59
CA PRO A 18 32.53 -31.19 -4.02
C PRO A 18 33.02 -30.26 -2.91
N GLN A 19 33.99 -30.70 -2.11
CA GLN A 19 34.56 -29.91 -1.01
C GLN A 19 35.29 -28.67 -1.53
N LEU A 20 36.02 -28.82 -2.65
CA LEU A 20 36.70 -27.70 -3.30
C LEU A 20 35.70 -26.76 -3.96
N LYS A 21 34.67 -27.30 -4.62
CA LYS A 21 33.58 -26.53 -5.22
C LYS A 21 32.89 -25.65 -4.18
N GLN A 22 32.47 -26.23 -3.06
CA GLN A 22 31.84 -25.49 -1.95
C GLN A 22 32.75 -24.39 -1.39
N LYS A 23 34.05 -24.65 -1.27
CA LYS A 23 35.01 -23.66 -0.81
C LYS A 23 35.14 -22.49 -1.81
N CYS A 24 35.20 -22.79 -3.11
CA CYS A 24 35.23 -21.76 -4.15
C CYS A 24 33.94 -20.92 -4.16
N GLU A 25 32.78 -21.56 -4.06
CA GLU A 25 31.49 -20.87 -3.91
C GLU A 25 31.50 -19.93 -2.71
N TRP A 26 31.97 -20.40 -1.55
CA TRP A 26 32.05 -19.60 -0.34
C TRP A 26 32.96 -18.37 -0.50
N TYR A 27 34.13 -18.50 -1.15
CA TYR A 27 35.01 -17.36 -1.40
C TYR A 27 34.39 -16.34 -2.34
N LEU A 28 33.70 -16.79 -3.39
CA LEU A 28 32.98 -15.91 -4.31
C LEU A 28 31.88 -15.13 -3.58
N GLU A 29 31.07 -15.82 -2.77
CA GLU A 29 30.02 -15.20 -1.96
C GLU A 29 30.54 -14.13 -0.98
N LYS A 30 31.76 -14.28 -0.47
CA LYS A 30 32.28 -13.44 0.61
C LYS A 30 32.77 -12.07 0.17
N GLY A 31 32.99 -11.83 -1.11
CA GLY A 31 33.38 -10.49 -1.56
C GLY A 31 34.01 -10.38 -2.94
N LEU A 32 34.05 -11.45 -3.72
CA LEU A 32 34.65 -11.41 -5.05
C LEU A 32 33.64 -11.10 -6.17
N ILE A 33 32.34 -11.03 -5.85
CA ILE A 33 31.29 -10.60 -6.78
C ILE A 33 31.16 -9.07 -6.71
N ASN A 34 31.32 -8.41 -7.85
CA ASN A 34 31.17 -6.97 -8.04
C ASN A 34 30.42 -6.67 -9.36
N LEU A 35 30.14 -5.39 -9.65
CA LEU A 35 29.35 -5.00 -10.82
C LEU A 35 30.02 -5.38 -12.15
N GLU A 36 31.36 -5.32 -12.22
CA GLU A 36 32.11 -5.60 -13.44
C GLU A 36 32.12 -7.09 -13.79
N ASN A 37 32.20 -7.97 -12.78
CA ASN A 37 32.35 -9.41 -12.99
C ASN A 37 31.07 -10.25 -12.75
N VAL A 38 29.97 -9.65 -12.30
CA VAL A 38 28.74 -10.38 -11.94
C VAL A 38 28.18 -11.19 -13.11
N ILE A 39 28.34 -10.71 -14.34
CA ILE A 39 27.86 -11.39 -15.56
C ILE A 39 28.69 -12.62 -15.90
N ASP A 40 30.00 -12.58 -15.67
CA ASP A 40 30.85 -13.75 -15.86
C ASP A 40 30.59 -14.79 -14.77
N ILE A 41 30.41 -14.32 -13.53
CA ILE A 41 30.16 -15.21 -12.39
C ILE A 41 28.79 -15.88 -12.51
N ILE A 42 27.73 -15.20 -12.97
CA ILE A 42 26.42 -15.86 -13.17
C ILE A 42 26.47 -16.92 -14.27
N GLN A 43 27.18 -16.67 -15.37
CA GLN A 43 27.39 -17.66 -16.43
C GLN A 43 28.14 -18.89 -15.88
N LEU A 44 29.22 -18.68 -15.12
CA LEU A 44 29.97 -19.77 -14.48
C LEU A 44 29.12 -20.52 -13.44
N ALA A 45 28.31 -19.81 -12.66
CA ALA A 45 27.43 -20.42 -11.67
C ALA A 45 26.36 -21.33 -12.31
N LEU A 46 25.83 -20.93 -13.47
CA LEU A 46 24.91 -21.74 -14.25
C LEU A 46 25.62 -22.97 -14.85
N LEU A 47 26.82 -22.79 -15.41
CA LEU A 47 27.60 -23.89 -16.00
C LEU A 47 28.10 -24.90 -14.97
N CYS A 48 28.37 -24.45 -13.74
CA CYS A 48 28.92 -25.29 -12.69
C CYS A 48 27.84 -25.84 -11.74
N ASP A 49 26.55 -25.70 -12.01
CA ASP A 49 25.46 -26.07 -11.09
C ASP A 49 25.64 -25.50 -9.67
N ALA A 50 25.87 -24.19 -9.56
CA ALA A 50 26.04 -23.46 -8.31
C ALA A 50 24.83 -22.53 -8.06
N PRO A 51 23.66 -23.07 -7.63
CA PRO A 51 22.40 -22.32 -7.59
C PRO A 51 22.42 -21.15 -6.61
N ARG A 52 23.19 -21.26 -5.53
CA ARG A 52 23.29 -20.19 -4.52
C ARG A 52 24.05 -18.97 -5.06
N LEU A 53 25.15 -19.20 -5.78
CA LEU A 53 25.86 -18.15 -6.50
C LEU A 53 24.97 -17.52 -7.57
N SER A 54 24.30 -18.34 -8.39
CA SER A 54 23.38 -17.85 -9.43
C SER A 54 22.32 -16.91 -8.84
N LEU A 55 21.72 -17.29 -7.70
CA LEU A 55 20.73 -16.46 -7.01
C LEU A 55 21.30 -15.14 -6.46
N ILE A 56 22.54 -15.13 -5.96
CA ILE A 56 23.20 -13.92 -5.45
C ILE A 56 23.53 -12.99 -6.61
N CYS A 57 24.13 -13.50 -7.67
CA CYS A 57 24.43 -12.73 -8.88
C CYS A 57 23.15 -12.15 -9.50
N HIS A 58 22.12 -12.98 -9.68
CA HIS A 58 20.83 -12.54 -10.19
C HIS A 58 20.27 -11.38 -9.36
N ARG A 59 20.25 -11.49 -8.02
CA ARG A 59 19.80 -10.39 -7.14
C ARG A 59 20.64 -9.12 -7.26
N MET A 60 21.95 -9.26 -7.45
CA MET A 60 22.84 -8.11 -7.63
C MET A 60 22.59 -7.41 -8.98
N ILE A 61 22.37 -8.18 -10.05
CA ILE A 61 22.01 -7.66 -11.37
C ILE A 61 20.68 -6.90 -11.29
N MET A 62 19.63 -7.49 -10.69
CA MET A 62 18.33 -6.82 -10.59
C MET A 62 18.41 -5.47 -9.86
N ARG A 63 19.23 -5.38 -8.80
CA ARG A 63 19.36 -4.16 -7.99
C ARG A 63 20.16 -3.05 -8.65
N ASN A 64 21.08 -3.40 -9.53
CA ASN A 64 22.03 -2.45 -10.15
C ASN A 64 22.00 -2.61 -11.68
N PHE A 65 20.82 -2.87 -12.24
CA PHE A 65 20.69 -3.25 -13.64
C PHE A 65 21.21 -2.16 -14.59
N GLU A 66 20.97 -0.89 -14.27
CA GLU A 66 21.45 0.25 -15.05
C GLU A 66 22.97 0.21 -15.20
N ASP A 67 23.70 0.06 -14.09
CA ASP A 67 25.17 -0.02 -14.09
C ASP A 67 25.66 -1.29 -14.78
N VAL A 68 25.06 -2.44 -14.46
CA VAL A 68 25.46 -3.74 -15.03
C VAL A 68 25.26 -3.76 -16.55
N SER A 69 24.18 -3.16 -17.06
CA SER A 69 23.89 -3.10 -18.49
C SER A 69 24.93 -2.32 -19.31
N ALA A 70 25.68 -1.42 -18.66
CA ALA A 70 26.75 -0.65 -19.27
C ALA A 70 28.10 -1.39 -19.31
N THR A 71 28.25 -2.46 -18.53
CA THR A 71 29.50 -3.21 -18.42
C THR A 71 29.91 -3.90 -19.73
N GLU A 72 31.20 -4.19 -19.86
CA GLU A 72 31.69 -5.03 -20.96
C GLU A 72 31.17 -6.47 -20.88
N GLY A 73 31.07 -7.02 -19.66
CA GLY A 73 30.53 -8.36 -19.41
C GLY A 73 29.11 -8.52 -19.95
N TRP A 74 28.22 -7.55 -19.72
CA TRP A 74 26.86 -7.57 -20.28
C TRP A 74 26.85 -7.56 -21.81
N ARG A 75 27.66 -6.68 -22.42
CA ARG A 75 27.77 -6.58 -23.90
C ARG A 75 28.33 -7.87 -24.52
N ALA A 76 29.26 -8.53 -23.86
CA ALA A 76 29.83 -9.81 -24.29
C ALA A 76 28.81 -10.96 -24.12
N MET A 77 28.10 -11.00 -22.99
CA MET A 77 27.05 -11.98 -22.71
C MET A 77 25.90 -11.89 -23.72
N LYS A 78 25.45 -10.68 -24.06
CA LYS A 78 24.43 -10.45 -25.09
C LYS A 78 24.75 -11.12 -26.44
N LYS A 79 26.02 -11.07 -26.85
CA LYS A 79 26.47 -11.67 -28.12
C LYS A 79 26.58 -13.19 -28.05
N SER A 80 27.02 -13.72 -26.90
CA SER A 80 27.32 -15.14 -26.72
C SER A 80 26.12 -15.96 -26.25
N HIS A 81 25.29 -15.41 -25.38
CA HIS A 81 24.18 -16.06 -24.68
C HIS A 81 22.89 -15.21 -24.72
N PRO A 82 22.26 -15.03 -25.90
CA PRO A 82 21.07 -14.20 -26.05
C PRO A 82 19.85 -14.71 -25.25
N ILE A 83 19.79 -16.01 -24.95
CA ILE A 83 18.74 -16.59 -24.11
C ILE A 83 18.86 -16.07 -22.68
N LEU A 84 20.08 -16.04 -22.12
CA LEU A 84 20.34 -15.52 -20.78
C LEU A 84 20.05 -14.02 -20.69
N GLU A 85 20.38 -13.24 -21.73
CA GLU A 85 19.99 -11.83 -21.81
C GLU A 85 18.47 -11.68 -21.67
N LYS A 86 17.72 -12.45 -22.45
CA LYS A 86 16.26 -12.40 -22.44
C LYS A 86 15.69 -12.74 -21.06
N GLU A 87 16.17 -13.80 -20.43
CA GLU A 87 15.73 -14.21 -19.08
C GLU A 87 16.01 -13.13 -18.03
N LEU A 88 17.20 -12.53 -18.07
CA LEU A 88 17.56 -11.46 -17.14
C LEU A 88 16.74 -10.18 -17.40
N LEU A 89 16.44 -9.85 -18.66
CA LEU A 89 15.57 -8.72 -18.98
C LEU A 89 14.13 -8.94 -18.53
N GLU A 90 13.59 -10.15 -18.74
CA GLU A 90 12.25 -10.52 -18.26
C GLU A 90 12.18 -10.41 -16.74
N SER A 91 13.18 -10.91 -16.01
CA SER A 91 13.20 -10.82 -14.56
C SER A 91 13.33 -9.39 -14.02
N VAL A 92 14.05 -8.51 -14.72
CA VAL A 92 14.11 -7.06 -14.39
C VAL A 92 12.73 -6.41 -14.53
N ILE A 93 12.06 -6.66 -15.67
CA ILE A 93 10.72 -6.10 -15.94
C ILE A 93 9.71 -6.59 -14.89
N GLU A 94 9.76 -7.88 -14.56
CA GLU A 94 8.89 -8.45 -13.53
C GLU A 94 9.15 -7.85 -12.15
N ASP A 95 10.41 -7.64 -11.75
CA ASP A 95 10.71 -7.08 -10.43
C ASP A 95 10.33 -5.59 -10.33
N ASP A 96 10.55 -4.80 -11.39
CA ASP A 96 10.09 -3.40 -11.46
C ASP A 96 8.56 -3.30 -11.40
N ASN A 97 7.83 -4.16 -12.13
CA ASN A 97 6.37 -4.23 -12.05
C ASN A 97 5.89 -4.61 -10.64
N ARG A 98 6.54 -5.60 -10.01
CA ARG A 98 6.23 -6.00 -8.62
C ARG A 98 6.48 -4.85 -7.64
N GLU A 99 7.55 -4.10 -7.80
CA GLU A 99 7.84 -2.97 -6.92
C GLU A 99 6.83 -1.84 -7.10
N LYS A 100 6.50 -1.48 -8.34
CA LYS A 100 5.42 -0.53 -8.65
C LYS A 100 4.09 -0.95 -8.03
N GLU A 101 3.73 -2.22 -8.12
CA GLU A 101 2.53 -2.76 -7.47
C GLU A 101 2.59 -2.68 -5.94
N ARG A 102 3.74 -2.97 -5.31
CA ARG A 102 3.91 -2.85 -3.85
C ARG A 102 3.74 -1.40 -3.40
N VAL A 103 4.36 -0.47 -4.10
CA VAL A 103 4.26 0.97 -3.83
C VAL A 103 2.81 1.43 -4.01
N GLN A 104 2.14 1.03 -5.09
CA GLN A 104 0.73 1.34 -5.32
C GLN A 104 -0.16 0.80 -4.19
N LYS A 105 -0.04 -0.49 -3.85
CA LYS A 105 -0.82 -1.12 -2.76
C LYS A 105 -0.56 -0.45 -1.41
N ARG A 106 0.67 -0.02 -1.14
CA ARG A 106 1.03 0.74 0.07
C ARG A 106 0.35 2.12 0.07
N ASN A 107 0.38 2.84 -1.05
CA ASN A 107 -0.26 4.15 -1.19
C ASN A 107 -1.78 4.06 -1.08
N GLU A 108 -2.41 3.06 -1.71
CA GLU A 108 -3.85 2.80 -1.58
C GLU A 108 -4.25 2.53 -0.13
N ARG A 109 -3.49 1.71 0.61
CA ARG A 109 -3.73 1.48 2.05
C ARG A 109 -3.65 2.76 2.87
N LYS A 110 -2.68 3.64 2.60
CA LYS A 110 -2.58 4.94 3.27
C LYS A 110 -3.81 5.81 3.03
N VAL A 111 -4.29 5.88 1.78
CA VAL A 111 -5.51 6.63 1.43
C VAL A 111 -6.73 6.08 2.17
N TYR A 112 -6.90 4.76 2.22
CA TYR A 112 -8.01 4.15 2.95
C TYR A 112 -7.91 4.36 4.47
N SER A 113 -6.70 4.38 5.05
CA SER A 113 -6.49 4.70 6.46
C SER A 113 -6.87 6.15 6.78
N GLN A 114 -6.50 7.09 5.92
CA GLN A 114 -6.87 8.50 6.08
C GLN A 114 -8.39 8.70 5.95
N LEU A 115 -9.03 8.01 5.00
CA LEU A 115 -10.49 8.04 4.88
C LEU A 115 -11.16 7.46 6.13
N PHE A 116 -10.62 6.36 6.67
CA PHE A 116 -11.10 5.79 7.92
C PHE A 116 -11.01 6.79 9.08
N GLU A 117 -9.85 7.40 9.30
CA GLU A 117 -9.63 8.40 10.35
C GLU A 117 -10.53 9.63 10.18
N ALA A 118 -10.79 10.04 8.94
CA ALA A 118 -11.74 11.11 8.65
C ALA A 118 -13.19 10.70 8.98
N MET A 119 -13.59 9.45 8.77
CA MET A 119 -14.93 8.97 9.18
C MET A 119 -15.09 8.96 10.69
N ASP A 120 -14.06 8.53 11.42
CA ASP A 120 -14.07 8.47 12.88
C ASP A 120 -14.14 9.88 13.48
N ALA A 121 -13.27 10.78 13.01
CA ALA A 121 -13.28 12.19 13.39
C ALA A 121 -14.61 12.89 13.03
N LEU A 122 -15.21 12.57 11.88
CA LEU A 122 -16.52 13.12 11.50
C LEU A 122 -17.61 12.72 12.50
N VAL A 123 -17.63 11.46 12.91
CA VAL A 123 -18.60 10.97 13.91
C VAL A 123 -18.36 11.61 15.27
N HIS A 124 -17.10 11.70 15.70
CA HIS A 124 -16.71 12.41 16.92
C HIS A 124 -17.24 13.87 16.90
N ILE A 125 -16.94 14.65 15.86
CA ILE A 125 -17.41 16.04 15.75
C ILE A 125 -18.94 16.12 15.81
N CYS A 126 -19.66 15.25 15.10
CA CYS A 126 -21.12 15.33 15.04
C CYS A 126 -21.84 14.76 16.27
N ARG A 127 -21.24 13.79 16.99
CA ARG A 127 -21.86 13.17 18.17
C ARG A 127 -21.45 13.84 19.47
N GLU A 128 -20.14 14.01 19.66
CA GLU A 128 -19.51 14.44 20.90
C GLU A 128 -19.22 15.94 20.90
N GLY A 129 -19.01 16.51 19.70
CA GLY A 129 -18.46 17.85 19.52
C GLY A 129 -16.94 17.84 19.61
N CYS A 130 -16.29 18.82 18.98
CA CYS A 130 -14.84 18.90 18.94
C CYS A 130 -14.36 20.35 18.83
N ARG A 131 -13.35 20.71 19.64
CA ARG A 131 -12.67 22.01 19.60
C ARG A 131 -13.68 23.12 19.50
N THR A 132 -13.79 23.81 18.35
CA THR A 132 -14.61 24.99 18.09
C THR A 132 -15.95 24.70 17.35
N ILE A 133 -16.35 23.44 17.22
CA ILE A 133 -17.68 22.98 16.79
C ILE A 133 -18.29 22.14 17.93
N GLY A 134 -19.24 22.69 18.66
CA GLY A 134 -20.03 21.94 19.64
C GLY A 134 -21.11 21.07 18.97
N PRO A 135 -21.68 20.07 19.67
CA PRO A 135 -22.92 19.42 19.25
C PRO A 135 -24.01 20.48 19.08
N PHE A 136 -24.95 20.27 18.15
CA PHE A 136 -26.06 21.20 17.87
C PHE A 136 -26.84 21.66 19.14
N ASP A 137 -26.73 20.93 20.25
CA ASP A 137 -27.50 21.12 21.48
C ASP A 137 -26.67 21.42 22.75
N LYS A 138 -25.36 21.74 22.67
CA LYS A 138 -24.54 22.03 23.88
C LYS A 138 -23.68 23.29 23.77
N ALA A 139 -23.62 24.05 24.87
CA ALA A 139 -22.77 25.23 25.02
C ALA A 139 -21.28 24.86 24.97
N PHE A 140 -20.50 25.75 24.37
CA PHE A 140 -19.05 25.66 24.24
C PHE A 140 -18.36 25.70 25.61
N ARG A 141 -17.40 24.81 25.87
CA ARG A 141 -16.52 24.94 27.05
C ARG A 141 -15.12 25.31 26.56
N GLU A 142 -14.64 26.48 26.97
CA GLU A 142 -13.38 27.07 26.51
C GLU A 142 -12.13 26.31 26.99
N ASP A 143 -12.24 25.49 28.05
CA ASP A 143 -11.12 24.77 28.67
C ASP A 143 -11.05 23.27 28.30
N GLN A 144 -11.21 22.92 27.02
CA GLN A 144 -11.04 21.52 26.59
C GLN A 144 -9.59 21.18 26.19
N PRO A 145 -9.08 19.99 26.58
CA PRO A 145 -7.78 19.51 26.10
C PRO A 145 -7.78 19.42 24.57
N PRO A 146 -6.60 19.51 23.92
CA PRO A 146 -6.50 19.41 22.47
C PRO A 146 -7.07 18.06 21.99
N CYS A 147 -8.04 18.11 21.07
CA CYS A 147 -8.64 16.90 20.51
C CYS A 147 -7.57 15.98 19.88
N SER A 148 -7.63 14.70 20.24
CA SER A 148 -6.72 13.62 19.84
C SER A 148 -6.87 13.17 18.37
N PHE A 149 -7.94 13.59 17.71
CA PHE A 149 -8.19 13.27 16.31
C PHE A 149 -7.54 14.31 15.39
N GLU A 150 -6.44 13.94 14.76
CA GLU A 150 -5.71 14.80 13.82
C GLU A 150 -6.58 15.33 12.67
N ALA A 151 -7.51 14.49 12.18
CA ALA A 151 -8.42 14.86 11.08
C ALA A 151 -9.47 15.92 11.47
N CYS A 152 -9.69 16.19 12.76
CA CYS A 152 -10.75 17.09 13.20
C CYS A 152 -10.57 18.54 12.73
N LYS A 153 -9.34 19.07 12.76
CA LYS A 153 -9.07 20.45 12.34
C LYS A 153 -9.48 20.69 10.88
N GLY A 154 -9.15 19.74 9.99
CA GLY A 154 -9.49 19.83 8.58
C GLY A 154 -10.99 19.66 8.32
N LEU A 155 -11.63 18.71 9.01
CA LEU A 155 -13.07 18.48 8.88
C LEU A 155 -13.91 19.62 9.42
N GLU A 156 -13.48 20.25 10.51
CA GLU A 156 -14.12 21.41 11.10
C GLU A 156 -14.21 22.58 10.11
N LEU A 157 -13.12 22.88 9.39
CA LEU A 157 -13.12 23.90 8.34
C LEU A 157 -14.11 23.57 7.23
N LEU A 158 -14.16 22.31 6.80
CA LEU A 158 -15.10 21.87 5.77
C LEU A 158 -16.56 21.92 6.25
N LEU A 159 -16.85 21.59 7.51
CA LEU A 159 -18.18 21.68 8.10
C LEU A 159 -18.66 23.13 8.21
N ARG A 160 -17.80 24.04 8.69
CA ARG A 160 -18.11 25.48 8.73
C ARG A 160 -18.38 26.05 7.35
N HIS A 161 -17.52 25.73 6.39
CA HIS A 161 -17.73 26.11 5.00
C HIS A 161 -19.06 25.55 4.50
N PHE A 162 -19.32 24.25 4.72
CA PHE A 162 -20.56 23.62 4.29
C PHE A 162 -21.76 24.38 4.84
N ALA A 163 -21.76 24.73 6.13
CA ALA A 163 -22.82 25.46 6.83
C ALA A 163 -23.12 26.86 6.23
N SER A 164 -22.10 27.61 5.81
CA SER A 164 -22.26 28.99 5.32
C SER A 164 -22.23 29.14 3.79
N CYS A 165 -21.86 28.10 3.04
CA CYS A 165 -21.70 28.17 1.58
C CYS A 165 -23.03 28.25 0.83
N LYS A 166 -23.21 29.33 0.06
CA LYS A 166 -24.40 29.56 -0.79
C LYS A 166 -24.44 28.67 -2.04
N LEU A 167 -23.30 28.10 -2.45
CA LEU A 167 -23.14 27.22 -3.61
C LEU A 167 -23.11 25.74 -3.22
N ARG A 168 -23.84 25.34 -2.18
CA ARG A 168 -23.86 23.97 -1.62
C ARG A 168 -24.44 22.91 -2.57
N VAL A 169 -25.02 23.32 -3.69
CA VAL A 169 -25.58 22.41 -4.70
C VAL A 169 -24.53 21.42 -5.22
N PRO A 170 -24.90 20.16 -5.51
CA PRO A 170 -23.99 19.22 -6.15
C PRO A 170 -23.42 19.81 -7.45
N GLY A 171 -22.10 20.04 -7.48
CA GLY A 171 -21.41 20.64 -8.64
C GLY A 171 -21.06 22.13 -8.51
N GLY A 172 -21.57 22.84 -7.50
CA GLY A 172 -21.33 24.29 -7.33
C GLY A 172 -20.04 24.66 -6.59
N CYS A 173 -19.62 23.87 -5.59
CA CYS A 173 -18.42 24.16 -4.79
C CYS A 173 -17.60 22.89 -4.49
N LEU A 174 -16.28 22.98 -4.65
CA LEU A 174 -15.35 21.86 -4.42
C LEU A 174 -15.34 21.37 -2.96
N HIS A 175 -15.33 22.28 -1.99
CA HIS A 175 -15.34 21.92 -0.56
C HIS A 175 -16.66 21.26 -0.14
N CYS A 176 -17.79 21.80 -0.61
CA CYS A 176 -19.10 21.19 -0.40
C CYS A 176 -19.18 19.81 -1.04
N ARG A 177 -18.67 19.63 -2.26
CA ARG A 177 -18.65 18.32 -2.94
C ARG A 177 -17.89 17.26 -2.13
N ARG A 178 -16.73 17.60 -1.58
CA ARG A 178 -15.97 16.70 -0.69
C ARG A 178 -16.77 16.34 0.55
N MET A 179 -17.44 17.32 1.17
CA MET A 179 -18.29 17.07 2.33
C MET A 179 -19.49 16.16 2.01
N TRP A 180 -20.18 16.39 0.88
CA TRP A 180 -21.22 15.49 0.39
C TRP A 180 -20.71 14.06 0.27
N GLN A 181 -19.52 13.84 -0.30
CA GLN A 181 -18.92 12.50 -0.41
C GLN A 181 -18.63 11.85 0.95
N LEU A 182 -18.17 12.61 1.94
CA LEU A 182 -17.91 12.12 3.29
C LEU A 182 -19.22 11.70 3.99
N PHE A 183 -20.28 12.50 3.89
CA PHE A 183 -21.60 12.14 4.40
C PHE A 183 -22.19 10.93 3.68
N GLU A 184 -22.00 10.84 2.35
CA GLU A 184 -22.45 9.69 1.55
C GLU A 184 -21.72 8.41 1.99
N LEU A 185 -20.40 8.49 2.20
CA LEU A 185 -19.59 7.38 2.72
C LEU A 185 -20.06 6.96 4.11
N HIS A 186 -20.23 7.92 5.03
CA HIS A 186 -20.74 7.67 6.36
C HIS A 186 -22.11 6.97 6.32
N SER A 187 -23.04 7.42 5.47
CA SER A 187 -24.38 6.83 5.37
C SER A 187 -24.37 5.34 5.00
N ARG A 188 -23.34 4.88 4.28
CA ARG A 188 -23.13 3.48 3.90
C ARG A 188 -22.47 2.64 4.98
N LEU A 189 -21.71 3.29 5.87
CA LEU A 189 -21.03 2.67 6.99
C LEU A 189 -21.92 2.64 8.25
N CYS A 190 -22.80 3.63 8.39
CA CYS A 190 -23.68 3.80 9.54
C CYS A 190 -24.82 2.78 9.53
N ARG A 191 -25.02 2.06 10.64
CA ARG A 191 -26.17 1.16 10.83
C ARG A 191 -27.42 1.91 11.31
N ASP A 192 -27.31 2.74 12.33
CA ASP A 192 -28.48 3.37 12.96
C ASP A 192 -28.81 4.73 12.37
N SER A 193 -29.83 4.79 11.51
CA SER A 193 -30.23 6.04 10.86
C SER A 193 -31.12 6.94 11.71
N SER A 194 -31.81 6.41 12.72
CA SER A 194 -32.76 7.15 13.56
C SER A 194 -32.05 8.00 14.63
N SER A 195 -30.92 7.52 15.16
CA SER A 195 -30.14 8.18 16.21
C SER A 195 -28.86 8.84 15.70
N CYS A 196 -28.56 8.73 14.38
CA CYS A 196 -27.34 9.30 13.82
C CYS A 196 -27.39 10.83 13.76
N ARG A 197 -26.38 11.46 14.37
CA ARG A 197 -26.20 12.91 14.39
C ARG A 197 -25.40 13.47 13.21
N VAL A 198 -24.89 12.62 12.32
CA VAL A 198 -24.16 13.08 11.13
C VAL A 198 -25.14 13.69 10.12
N PRO A 199 -24.91 14.93 9.67
CA PRO A 199 -25.79 15.60 8.72
C PRO A 199 -26.06 14.77 7.48
N LEU A 200 -27.29 14.81 6.99
CA LEU A 200 -27.73 14.18 5.74
C LEU A 200 -27.62 12.64 5.68
N CYS A 201 -27.18 11.97 6.76
CA CYS A 201 -27.04 10.52 6.79
C CYS A 201 -28.33 9.79 6.37
N ARG A 202 -29.48 10.21 6.92
CA ARG A 202 -30.80 9.67 6.56
C ARG A 202 -31.16 9.92 5.10
N ASN A 203 -30.99 11.16 4.63
CA ASN A 203 -31.30 11.56 3.25
C ASN A 203 -30.50 10.73 2.23
N PHE A 204 -29.23 10.44 2.53
CA PHE A 204 -28.42 9.58 1.67
C PHE A 204 -28.88 8.13 1.70
N LYS A 205 -29.17 7.55 2.87
CA LYS A 205 -29.71 6.18 2.96
C LYS A 205 -31.00 6.00 2.16
N GLU A 206 -31.87 7.00 2.14
CA GLU A 206 -33.09 6.98 1.33
C GLU A 206 -32.76 7.05 -0.18
N ARG A 207 -31.76 7.85 -0.58
CA ARG A 207 -31.28 7.94 -1.97
C ARG A 207 -30.57 6.67 -2.44
N LEU A 208 -29.90 5.94 -1.56
CA LEU A 208 -29.24 4.66 -1.90
C LEU A 208 -30.23 3.67 -2.53
N LYS A 209 -31.48 3.64 -2.08
CA LYS A 209 -32.53 2.75 -2.63
C LYS A 209 -32.84 3.01 -4.10
N LYS A 210 -32.47 4.18 -4.62
CA LYS A 210 -32.75 4.63 -6.00
C LYS A 210 -31.47 4.78 -6.85
N GLN A 211 -30.32 4.33 -6.35
CA GLN A 211 -29.04 4.51 -7.03
C GLN A 211 -28.83 3.49 -8.16
N ASN A 212 -27.97 3.84 -9.12
CA ASN A 212 -27.66 2.96 -10.25
C ASN A 212 -26.62 1.89 -9.83
N LYS A 213 -26.72 0.68 -10.41
CA LYS A 213 -25.92 -0.50 -10.01
C LYS A 213 -24.40 -0.25 -10.06
N LYS A 214 -23.93 0.54 -11.02
CA LYS A 214 -22.50 0.86 -11.20
C LYS A 214 -21.93 1.65 -10.01
N ASP A 215 -22.66 2.66 -9.54
CA ASP A 215 -22.24 3.47 -8.40
C ASP A 215 -22.29 2.66 -7.11
N GLU A 216 -23.31 1.81 -6.97
CA GLU A 216 -23.43 0.90 -5.83
C GLU A 216 -22.21 -0.03 -5.70
N ILE A 217 -21.77 -0.64 -6.81
CA ILE A 217 -20.58 -1.51 -6.83
C ILE A 217 -19.33 -0.72 -6.42
N LYS A 218 -19.14 0.49 -6.96
CA LYS A 218 -18.00 1.36 -6.64
C LYS A 218 -17.95 1.68 -5.15
N TRP A 219 -19.08 2.07 -4.56
CA TRP A 219 -19.17 2.38 -3.13
C TRP A 219 -19.00 1.15 -2.24
N LYS A 220 -19.55 -0.01 -2.63
CA LYS A 220 -19.33 -1.27 -1.92
C LYS A 220 -17.86 -1.65 -1.87
N MET A 221 -17.12 -1.49 -2.97
CA MET A 221 -15.68 -1.73 -3.00
C MET A 221 -14.92 -0.77 -2.08
N LEU A 222 -15.27 0.52 -2.09
CA LEU A 222 -14.66 1.52 -1.21
C LEU A 222 -14.86 1.17 0.27
N VAL A 223 -16.10 0.87 0.68
CA VAL A 223 -16.43 0.45 2.04
C VAL A 223 -15.64 -0.79 2.44
N ARG A 224 -15.60 -1.81 1.59
CA ARG A 224 -14.84 -3.04 1.85
C ARG A 224 -13.34 -2.78 2.05
N ASN A 225 -12.74 -1.91 1.24
CA ASN A 225 -11.32 -1.58 1.34
C ASN A 225 -10.98 -0.77 2.60
N ILE A 226 -11.85 0.16 3.00
CA ILE A 226 -11.73 0.92 4.25
C ILE A 226 -11.77 -0.04 5.45
N LEU A 227 -12.76 -0.92 5.50
CA LEU A 227 -12.92 -1.89 6.60
C LEU A 227 -11.75 -2.89 6.70
N ARG A 228 -11.12 -3.25 5.59
CA ARG A 228 -9.94 -4.13 5.57
C ARG A 228 -8.67 -3.45 6.12
N THR A 229 -8.63 -2.12 6.19
CA THR A 229 -7.41 -1.35 6.50
C THR A 229 -7.15 -1.23 8.01
N LYS A 230 -8.20 -1.12 8.84
CA LYS A 230 -8.10 -1.23 10.30
C LYS A 230 -9.09 -2.29 10.77
N GLY A 231 -8.62 -3.51 10.98
CA GLY A 231 -9.47 -4.64 11.39
C GLY A 231 -10.29 -4.32 12.64
N ILE A 232 -11.55 -4.81 12.66
CA ILE A 232 -12.58 -4.92 13.74
C ILE A 232 -12.80 -3.73 14.71
N SER A 233 -11.95 -2.70 14.75
CA SER A 233 -12.10 -1.50 15.60
C SER A 233 -13.16 -0.54 15.03
N TRP A 234 -14.35 -1.07 14.78
CA TRP A 234 -15.55 -0.40 14.27
C TRP A 234 -16.77 -0.70 15.18
N ALA A 235 -16.54 -1.11 16.43
CA ALA A 235 -17.61 -1.48 17.37
C ALA A 235 -18.67 -0.36 17.55
N HIS A 236 -18.28 0.92 17.48
CA HIS A 236 -19.20 2.08 17.60
C HIS A 236 -20.12 2.30 16.39
N PHE A 237 -19.88 1.60 15.28
CA PHE A 237 -20.74 1.57 14.09
C PHE A 237 -21.43 0.21 13.90
N LEU A 238 -20.90 -0.83 14.53
CA LEU A 238 -21.40 -2.20 14.48
C LEU A 238 -22.28 -2.59 15.68
N GLN A 239 -22.43 -1.75 16.70
CA GLN A 239 -23.04 -2.11 17.99
C GLN A 239 -24.24 -3.03 17.80
N SER A 240 -23.99 -4.29 18.16
CA SER A 240 -24.89 -5.41 18.17
C SER A 240 -25.90 -5.25 19.30
N GLU A 241 -27.15 -5.62 19.02
CA GLU A 241 -28.07 -6.11 20.04
C GLU A 241 -27.34 -7.15 20.89
N SER A 242 -27.17 -6.86 22.17
CA SER A 242 -27.09 -7.86 23.22
C SER A 242 -27.74 -7.24 24.46
N GLU A 243 -29.04 -7.48 24.59
CA GLU A 243 -29.83 -7.61 25.84
C GLU A 243 -31.29 -7.23 25.59
N SER A 244 -32.08 -8.19 25.10
CA SER A 244 -33.49 -8.33 25.50
C SER A 244 -33.95 -9.76 25.21
N SER A 245 -33.42 -10.69 26.00
CA SER A 245 -34.09 -11.96 26.28
C SER A 245 -33.58 -12.46 27.62
N THR A 246 -34.21 -11.99 28.70
CA THR A 246 -34.49 -12.73 29.95
C THR A 246 -35.02 -11.75 30.99
N SER A 247 -36.35 -11.67 31.09
CA SER A 247 -37.16 -11.70 32.33
C SER A 247 -38.61 -11.48 31.96
#